data_AF-B1ATQ7-F1
#
_entry.id   AF-B1ATQ7-F1
#
_cell.length_a   1.000
_cell.length_b   1.000
_cell.length_c   1.000
_cell.angle_alpha   90.00
_cell.angle_beta   90.00
_cell.angle_gamma   90.00
#
_symmetry.space_group_name_H-M   'P 1'
#
loop_
_entity.id
_entity.type
_entity.pdbx_description
1 polymer ?
#
loop_
_entity_poly.entity_id
_entity_poly.type
_entity_poly.pdbx_seq_one_letter_code
_entity_poly.pdbx_strand_id
1 'polypeptide(L)' 'MPARWLLLLLALLLPPPGPGSFGRTSTVTLPETLLFVSTLDGSLHAVSKRTGSIKWTLKEGNSDRS' A
#
# COMPACT_ATOMS: atom_id res chain seq x y z
N MET A 1 26.21 -40.48 -4.51
CA MET A 1 25.15 -40.14 -3.54
C MET A 1 24.42 -38.87 -4.00
N PRO A 2 23.40 -38.99 -4.88
CA PRO A 2 22.74 -37.86 -5.55
C PRO A 2 21.77 -37.07 -4.64
N ALA A 3 21.58 -37.50 -3.38
CA ALA A 3 20.62 -36.91 -2.45
C ALA A 3 20.85 -35.41 -2.18
N ARG A 4 22.10 -34.92 -2.26
CA ARG A 4 22.41 -33.49 -2.08
C ARG A 4 21.83 -32.62 -3.20
N TRP A 5 21.75 -33.13 -4.42
CA TRP A 5 21.17 -32.40 -5.54
C TRP A 5 19.64 -32.38 -5.45
N LEU A 6 19.05 -33.48 -4.98
CA LEU A 6 17.61 -33.57 -4.75
C LEU A 6 17.15 -32.57 -3.67
N LEU A 7 17.92 -32.41 -2.60
CA LEU A 7 17.61 -31.45 -1.53
C LEU A 7 17.70 -29.98 -2.01
N LEU A 8 18.67 -29.64 -2.87
CA LEU A 8 18.77 -28.30 -3.45
C LEU A 8 17.62 -28.00 -4.41
N LEU A 9 17.22 -28.99 -5.21
CA LEU A 9 16.11 -28.87 -6.15
C LEU A 9 14.77 -28.73 -5.41
N LEU A 10 14.60 -29.48 -4.30
CA LEU A 10 13.44 -29.36 -3.42
C LEU A 10 13.40 -28.02 -2.68
N ALA A 11 14.56 -27.52 -2.23
CA ALA A 11 14.68 -26.22 -1.57
C ALA A 11 14.43 -25.03 -2.52
N LEU A 12 14.69 -25.19 -3.83
CA LEU A 12 14.35 -24.19 -4.84
C LEU A 12 12.84 -24.14 -5.13
N LEU A 13 12.15 -25.26 -4.96
CA LEU A 13 10.70 -25.36 -5.16
C LEU A 13 9.91 -24.89 -3.94
N LEU A 14 10.51 -24.94 -2.75
CA LEU A 14 9.90 -24.42 -1.54
C LEU A 14 10.15 -22.92 -1.45
N PRO A 15 9.11 -22.07 -1.46
CA PRO A 15 9.31 -20.64 -1.28
C PRO A 15 9.98 -20.42 0.08
N PRO A 16 10.97 -19.50 0.18
CA PRO A 16 11.54 -19.16 1.48
C PRO A 16 10.40 -18.71 2.40
N PRO A 17 10.45 -18.99 3.71
CA PRO A 17 9.56 -18.36 4.66
C PRO A 17 9.81 -16.86 4.60
N GLY A 18 9.07 -16.18 3.73
CA GLY A 18 9.11 -14.75 3.57
C GLY A 18 8.62 -14.13 4.88
N PRO A 19 9.12 -12.94 5.25
CA PRO A 19 8.52 -12.18 6.33
C PRO A 19 7.02 -12.07 6.02
N GLY A 20 6.22 -12.50 6.99
CA GLY A 20 4.80 -12.77 6.83
C GLY A 20 4.11 -11.72 5.97
N SER A 21 3.27 -12.20 5.05
CA SER A 21 2.28 -11.41 4.33
C SER A 21 1.70 -10.40 5.31
N PHE A 22 2.17 -9.14 5.23
CA PHE A 22 1.55 -8.03 5.92
C PHE A 22 0.14 -8.02 5.38
N GLY A 23 -0.80 -8.44 6.24
CA GLY A 23 -2.19 -8.59 5.90
C GLY A 23 -2.60 -7.37 5.10
N ARG A 24 -2.97 -7.60 3.84
CA ARG A 24 -3.67 -6.58 3.07
C ARG A 24 -5.00 -6.42 3.77
N THR A 25 -5.00 -5.57 4.78
CA THR A 25 -6.18 -5.15 5.50
C THR A 25 -6.93 -4.28 4.53
N SER A 26 -7.67 -4.90 3.63
CA SER A 26 -8.73 -4.25 2.89
C SER A 26 -9.84 -3.98 3.91
N THR A 27 -9.61 -2.98 4.76
CA THR A 27 -10.66 -2.38 5.58
C THR A 27 -11.65 -1.77 4.61
N VAL A 28 -12.62 -2.58 4.19
CA VAL A 28 -13.87 -2.12 3.59
C VAL A 28 -14.64 -1.43 4.71
N THR A 29 -14.16 -0.24 5.04
CA THR A 29 -14.91 0.72 5.81
C THR A 29 -15.95 1.27 4.85
N LEU A 30 -17.18 1.36 5.36
CA LEU A 30 -18.38 2.03 4.85
C LEU A 30 -18.08 3.06 3.75
N PRO A 31 -19.01 3.37 2.81
CA PRO A 31 -18.79 4.46 1.85
C PRO A 31 -18.56 5.79 2.59
N GLU A 32 -17.30 6.05 2.95
CA GLU A 32 -16.83 7.27 3.57
C GLU A 32 -16.85 8.28 2.44
N THR A 33 -17.90 9.09 2.40
CA THR A 33 -17.98 10.16 1.40
C THR A 33 -16.87 11.16 1.73
N LEU A 34 -15.81 11.10 0.93
CA LEU A 34 -14.69 12.03 1.02
C LEU A 34 -15.06 13.28 0.22
N LEU A 35 -14.86 14.43 0.83
CA LEU A 35 -14.88 15.72 0.15
C LEU A 35 -13.45 16.02 -0.30
N PHE A 36 -13.29 16.23 -1.60
CA PHE A 36 -12.03 16.63 -2.21
C PHE A 36 -12.04 18.15 -2.36
N VAL A 37 -11.07 18.82 -1.73
CA VAL A 37 -10.91 20.27 -1.78
C VAL A 37 -9.58 20.58 -2.46
N SER A 38 -9.63 21.14 -3.67
CA SER A 38 -8.45 21.65 -4.36
C SER A 38 -8.24 23.11 -4.00
N THR A 39 -7.07 23.41 -3.45
CA THR A 39 -6.62 24.78 -3.18
C THR A 39 -5.95 25.37 -4.42
N LEU A 40 -5.96 26.71 -4.54
CA LEU A 40 -5.25 27.43 -5.62
C LEU A 40 -3.74 27.17 -5.59
N ASP A 41 -3.20 26.78 -4.43
CA ASP A 41 -1.78 26.46 -4.22
C ASP A 41 -1.38 25.05 -4.69
N GLY A 42 -2.28 24.32 -5.39
CA GLY A 42 -1.99 22.99 -5.92
C GLY A 42 -1.96 21.88 -4.87
N SER A 43 -2.61 22.09 -3.72
CA SER A 43 -2.81 21.04 -2.71
C SER A 43 -4.24 20.53 -2.75
N LEU A 44 -4.40 19.21 -2.73
CA LEU A 44 -5.67 18.50 -2.70
C LEU A 44 -5.86 17.86 -1.32
N HIS A 45 -6.88 18.29 -0.60
CA HIS A 45 -7.24 17.74 0.70
C HIS A 45 -8.42 16.79 0.56
N ALA A 46 -8.33 15.58 1.11
CA ALA A 46 -9.46 14.68 1.26
C ALA A 46 -9.96 14.70 2.69
N VAL A 47 -11.21 15.10 2.87
CA VAL A 47 -11.84 15.29 4.19
C VAL A 47 -13.01 14.34 4.33
N SER A 48 -13.14 13.68 5.48
CA SER A 48 -14.33 12.86 5.77
C SER A 48 -15.55 13.75 5.98
N LYS A 49 -16.60 13.58 5.18
CA LYS A 49 -17.86 14.33 5.33
C LYS A 49 -18.55 14.08 6.67
N ARG A 50 -18.34 12.92 7.30
CA ARG A 50 -18.98 12.55 8.57
C ARG A 50 -18.34 13.27 9.77
N THR A 51 -17.01 13.41 9.77
CA THR A 51 -16.26 13.88 10.95
C THR A 51 -15.53 15.21 10.72
N GLY A 52 -15.44 15.69 9.48
CA GLY A 52 -14.62 16.86 9.13
C GLY A 52 -13.11 16.61 9.24
N SER A 53 -12.69 15.36 9.50
CA SER A 53 -11.28 15.03 9.68
C SER A 53 -10.58 14.88 8.32
N ILE A 54 -9.43 15.52 8.17
CA ILE A 54 -8.57 15.35 7.00
C ILE A 54 -8.01 13.93 7.02
N LYS A 55 -8.28 13.17 5.97
CA LYS A 55 -7.84 11.79 5.80
C LYS A 55 -6.48 11.73 5.14
N TRP A 56 -6.27 12.57 4.12
CA TRP A 56 -4.98 12.74 3.47
C TRP A 56 -4.89 14.10 2.79
N THR A 57 -3.67 14.55 2.53
CA THR A 57 -3.37 15.75 1.74
C THR A 57 -2.37 15.35 0.67
N LEU A 58 -2.74 15.53 -0.59
CA LEU A 58 -1.85 15.37 -1.73
C LEU A 58 -1.38 16.75 -2.11
N LYS A 59 -0.10 17.02 -1.88
CA LYS A 59 0.57 18.19 -2.46
C LYS A 59 1.31 17.68 -3.67
N GLU A 60 1.08 18.27 -4.84
CA GLU A 60 1.84 17.92 -6.04
C GLU A 60 3.29 18.41 -5.85
N GLY A 61 4.09 17.58 -5.19
CA GLY A 61 5.53 17.73 -5.07
C GLY A 61 6.14 17.17 -6.35
N ASN A 62 6.76 18.06 -7.11
CA ASN A 62 7.70 17.81 -8.20
C ASN A 62 8.13 16.34 -8.28
N SER A 63 7.70 15.65 -9.33
CA SER A 63 8.21 14.34 -9.69
C SER A 63 9.68 14.49 -10.08
N ASP A 64 10.58 14.48 -9.11
CA ASP A 64 11.99 14.18 -9.31
C ASP A 64 12.10 12.71 -9.72
N ARG A 65 11.67 12.41 -10.95
CA ARG A 65 12.12 11.24 -11.70
C ARG A 65 13.46 11.62 -12.29
N SER A 66 14.54 11.31 -11.57
CA SER A 66 15.86 11.11 -12.15
C SER A 66 16.16 9.64 -12.28
#